data_AF-A0AA46SUF5-F1
#
_entry.id   AF-A0AA46SUF5-F1
#
_cell.length_a   1.000
_cell.length_b   1.000
_cell.length_c   1.000
_cell.angle_alpha   90.00
_cell.angle_beta   90.00
_cell.angle_gamma   90.00
#
_symmetry.space_group_name_H-M   'P 1'
#
loop_
_entity.id
_entity.type
_entity.pdbx_description
1 polymer ?
#
loop_
_entity_poly.entity_id
_entity_poly.type
_entity_poly.pdbx_seq_one_letter_code
_entity_poly.pdbx_strand_id
1 'polypeptide(L)' 'MREVRDGGATFVVNIENGGDFVVPASAVRDVHFGKVMLAVEHLPAPLREALRHPHDAELPTSTYAASDPGDGALKD' A
#
# COMPACT_ATOMS: atom_id res chain seq x y z
N MET A 1 -8.04 1.56 3.78
CA MET A 1 -8.41 0.35 4.55
C MET A 1 -9.83 -0.02 4.19
N ARG A 2 -10.04 -1.24 3.69
CA ARG A 2 -11.31 -1.68 3.10
C ARG A 2 -12.13 -2.53 4.06
N GLU A 3 -11.48 -3.38 4.86
CA GLU A 3 -12.14 -4.35 5.74
C GLU A 3 -11.23 -4.70 6.93
N VAL A 4 -11.82 -5.04 8.09
CA VAL A 4 -11.14 -5.67 9.25
C VAL A 4 -11.65 -7.09 9.40
N ARG A 5 -10.76 -8.06 9.60
CA ARG A 5 -11.11 -9.48 9.80
C ARG A 5 -10.61 -10.02 11.14
N ASP A 6 -11.13 -11.19 11.52
CA ASP A 6 -10.70 -12.00 12.66
C ASP A 6 -10.50 -11.22 13.97
N GLY A 7 -11.54 -10.47 14.39
CA GLY A 7 -11.52 -9.77 15.67
C GLY A 7 -10.51 -8.62 15.76
N GLY A 8 -10.01 -8.12 14.63
CA GLY A 8 -9.02 -7.04 14.58
C GLY A 8 -7.59 -7.49 14.32
N ALA A 9 -7.36 -8.79 14.08
CA ALA A 9 -6.02 -9.33 13.85
C ALA A 9 -5.46 -8.98 12.45
N THR A 10 -6.33 -8.78 11.46
CA THR A 10 -5.94 -8.42 10.09
C THR A 10 -6.88 -7.39 9.47
N PHE A 11 -6.39 -6.69 8.46
CA PHE A 11 -7.18 -5.78 7.65
C PHE A 11 -6.79 -5.87 6.18
N VAL A 12 -7.71 -5.45 5.31
CA VAL A 12 -7.47 -5.42 3.86
C VAL A 12 -7.12 -4.01 3.42
N VAL A 13 -6.01 -3.88 2.70
CA VAL A 13 -5.65 -2.66 1.95
C VAL A 13 -5.81 -2.94 0.47
N ASN A 14 -6.31 -1.96 -0.26
CA ASN A 14 -6.28 -1.97 -1.72
C ASN A 14 -5.10 -1.10 -2.15
N ILE A 15 -4.26 -1.63 -3.01
CA ILE A 15 -3.23 -0.87 -3.72
C ILE A 15 -3.77 -0.67 -5.13
N GLU A 16 -3.82 0.58 -5.58
CA GLU A 16 -4.21 0.90 -6.94
C GLU A 16 -3.31 0.12 -7.90
N ASN A 17 -3.92 -0.56 -8.88
CA ASN A 17 -3.26 -1.48 -9.82
C ASN A 17 -2.58 -2.73 -9.22
N GLY A 18 -2.43 -2.83 -7.90
CA GLY A 18 -1.89 -4.00 -7.19
C GLY A 18 -2.97 -4.93 -6.59
N GLY A 19 -4.19 -4.44 -6.43
CA GLY A 19 -5.31 -5.19 -5.86
C GLY A 19 -5.35 -5.21 -4.33
N ASP A 20 -6.02 -6.22 -3.77
CA ASP A 20 -6.25 -6.33 -2.33
C ASP A 20 -5.18 -7.17 -1.63
N PHE A 21 -4.66 -6.67 -0.51
CA PHE A 21 -3.68 -7.34 0.33
C PHE A 21 -4.20 -7.45 1.77
N VAL A 22 -4.07 -8.64 2.35
CA VAL A 22 -4.33 -8.89 3.77
C VAL A 22 -3.08 -8.51 4.56
N VAL A 23 -3.24 -7.62 5.53
CA VAL A 23 -2.16 -7.06 6.35
C VAL A 23 -2.43 -7.38 7.82
N PRO A 24 -1.44 -7.84 8.60
CA PRO A 24 -1.63 -8.05 10.02
C PRO A 24 -1.75 -6.70 10.76
N ALA A 25 -2.60 -6.63 11.77
CA ALA A 25 -2.75 -5.43 12.61
C ALA A 25 -1.43 -5.04 13.31
N SER A 26 -0.53 -6.00 13.55
CA SER A 26 0.82 -5.75 14.06
C SER A 26 1.71 -4.94 13.10
N ALA A 27 1.30 -4.75 11.85
CA ALA A 27 1.99 -3.84 10.94
C ALA A 27 1.59 -2.37 11.17
N VAL A 28 0.56 -2.07 11.96
CA VAL A 28 0.22 -0.69 12.30
C VAL A 28 1.25 -0.12 13.26
N ARG A 29 1.91 0.97 12.83
CA ARG A 29 2.87 1.73 13.64
C ARG A 29 2.20 2.85 14.42
N ASP A 30 1.28 3.58 13.78
CA ASP A 30 0.57 4.70 14.39
C ASP A 30 -0.77 4.96 13.68
N VAL A 31 -1.71 5.60 14.37
CA VAL A 31 -3.02 5.98 13.84
C VAL A 31 -3.27 7.45 14.12
N HIS A 32 -3.55 8.20 13.06
CA HIS A 32 -3.99 9.58 13.13
C HIS A 32 -5.40 9.71 12.55
N PHE A 33 -6.03 10.87 12.75
CA PHE A 33 -7.37 11.11 12.22
C PHE A 33 -7.38 10.93 10.69
N GLY A 34 -8.07 9.87 10.23
CA GLY A 34 -8.17 9.51 8.81
C GLY A 34 -6.92 8.86 8.19
N LYS A 35 -5.87 8.54 8.96
CA LYS A 35 -4.63 7.94 8.43
C LYS A 35 -4.11 6.83 9.34
N VAL A 36 -3.59 5.77 8.72
CA VAL A 36 -2.93 4.66 9.41
C VAL A 36 -1.51 4.56 8.86
N MET A 37 -0.51 4.65 9.73
CA MET A 37 0.90 4.51 9.37
C MET A 37 1.30 3.05 9.56
N LEU A 38 1.91 2.44 8.55
CA LEU A 38 2.35 1.05 8.60
C LEU A 38 3.87 0.93 8.70
N ALA A 39 4.35 -0.03 9.49
CA ALA A 39 5.74 -0.44 9.57
C ALA A 39 6.07 -1.32 8.35
N VAL A 40 6.93 -0.84 7.46
CA VAL A 40 7.27 -1.49 6.18
C VAL A 40 7.84 -2.89 6.42
N GLU A 41 8.68 -3.05 7.43
CA GLU A 41 9.30 -4.30 7.84
C GLU A 41 8.30 -5.39 8.24
N HIS A 42 7.07 -5.01 8.62
CA HIS A 42 5.99 -5.92 8.97
C HIS A 42 5.01 -6.17 7.82
N LEU A 43 5.22 -5.55 6.65
CA LEU A 43 4.36 -5.75 5.49
C LEU A 43 4.70 -7.08 4.77
N PRO A 44 3.68 -7.80 4.29
CA PRO A 44 3.88 -8.96 3.41
C PRO A 44 4.78 -8.61 2.22
N ALA A 45 5.69 -9.53 1.84
CA ALA A 45 6.59 -9.31 0.72
C ALA A 45 5.89 -8.90 -0.60
N PRO A 46 4.74 -9.51 -0.97
CA PRO A 46 4.01 -9.10 -2.18
C PRO A 46 3.50 -7.66 -2.11
N LEU A 47 3.12 -7.18 -0.92
CA LEU A 47 2.68 -5.80 -0.74
C LEU A 47 3.85 -4.83 -0.84
N ARG A 48 5.01 -5.16 -0.25
CA ARG A 48 6.23 -4.36 -0.42
C ARG A 48 6.65 -4.25 -1.88
N GLU A 49 6.53 -5.34 -2.64
CA GLU A 49 6.82 -5.34 -4.07
C GLU A 49 5.85 -4.45 -4.85
N ALA A 50 4.54 -4.56 -4.60
CA ALA A 50 3.56 -3.68 -5.24
C ALA A 50 3.84 -2.19 -4.94
N LEU A 51 4.30 -1.87 -3.73
CA LEU A 51 4.64 -0.50 -3.33
C LEU A 51 5.94 0.03 -3.98
N ARG A 52 6.78 -0.82 -4.57
CA ARG A 52 7.95 -0.38 -5.36
C ARG A 52 7.58 0.04 -6.77
N HIS A 53 6.42 -0.40 -7.24
CA HIS A 53 5.97 -0.25 -8.63
C HIS A 53 4.60 0.45 -8.72
N PRO A 54 4.36 1.57 -7.99
CA PRO A 54 3.03 2.17 -7.93
C PRO A 54 2.54 2.71 -9.30
N HIS A 55 3.48 3.09 -10.18
CA HIS A 55 3.21 3.74 -11.45
C HIS A 55 3.32 2.80 -12.67
N ASP A 56 3.72 1.54 -12.49
CA ASP A 56 4.00 0.61 -13.61
C ASP A 56 2.79 0.36 -14.53
N ALA A 57 1.58 0.50 -13.99
CA ALA A 57 0.33 0.29 -14.72
C ALA A 57 -0.31 1.59 -15.25
N GLU A 58 0.31 2.76 -15.02
CA GLU A 58 -0.21 4.02 -15.53
C GLU A 58 -0.03 4.13 -17.04
N LEU A 59 -1.01 4.71 -17.71
CA LEU A 59 -0.86 5.06 -19.12
C LEU A 59 0.07 6.27 -19.23
N PRO A 60 1.23 6.17 -19.91
CA PRO A 60 2.20 7.28 -19.98
C PRO A 60 1.62 8.56 -20.60
N THR A 61 0.54 8.44 -21.37
CA THR A 61 -0.14 9.57 -22.02
C THR A 61 -1.27 10.17 -21.18
N SER A 62 -1.52 9.65 -19.98
CA SER A 62 -2.54 10.19 -19.07
C SER A 62 -2.08 11.52 -18.48
N THR A 63 -2.96 12.51 -18.45
CA THR A 63 -2.73 13.78 -17.74
C THR A 63 -2.47 13.58 -16.24
N TYR A 64 -2.88 12.44 -15.69
CA TYR A 64 -2.74 12.10 -14.27
C TYR A 64 -1.57 11.16 -13.99
N ALA A 65 -0.82 10.72 -15.01
CA ALA A 65 0.34 9.88 -14.78
C ALA A 65 1.43 10.65 -14.03
N ALA A 66 2.15 9.96 -13.16
CA ALA A 66 3.29 10.54 -12.47
C ALA A 66 4.33 11.04 -13.47
N SER A 67 4.86 12.26 -13.23
CA SER A 67 5.94 12.81 -14.06
C SER A 67 7.27 12.10 -13.81
N ASP A 68 7.44 11.50 -12.63
CA ASP A 68 8.56 10.64 -12.26
C ASP A 68 8.01 9.26 -11.88
N PRO A 69 8.35 8.18 -12.61
CA PRO A 69 7.90 6.82 -12.30
C PRO A 69 8.35 6.30 -10.93
N GLY A 70 9.34 6.93 -10.30
CA GLY A 70 9.81 6.58 -8.95
C GLY A 70 9.16 7.38 -7.83
N ASP A 71 8.27 8.34 -8.13
CA ASP A 71 7.61 9.12 -7.09
C ASP A 71 6.74 8.22 -6.21
N GLY A 72 6.71 8.49 -4.90
CA GLY A 72 5.96 7.66 -3.94
C GLY A 72 6.37 6.18 -3.82
N ALA A 73 7.30 5.67 -4.64
CA ALA A 73 7.75 4.29 -4.61
C ALA A 73 8.53 3.97 -3.33
N LEU A 74 8.30 2.77 -2.80
CA LEU A 74 9.06 2.27 -1.66
C LEU A 74 10.54 2.11 -2.06
N LYS A 75 11.42 2.77 -1.33
CA LYS A 75 12.87 2.70 -1.52
C LYS A 75 13.45 1.51 -0.73
N ASP A 76 14.57 0.98 -1.23
CA ASP A 76 15.36 -0.05 -0.54
C ASP A 76 15.99 0.46 0.76
#